data_AF-A0A853AW60-F1
#
_entry.id   AF-A0A853AW60-F1
#
_cell.length_a   1.000
_cell.length_b   1.000
_cell.length_c   1.000
_cell.angle_alpha   90.00
_cell.angle_beta   90.00
_cell.angle_gamma   90.00
#
_symmetry.space_group_name_H-M   'P 1'
#
loop_
_entity.id
_entity.type
_entity.pdbx_description
1 polymer ?
#
loop_
_entity_poly.entity_id
_entity_poly.type
_entity_poly.pdbx_seq_one_letter_code
_entity_poly.pdbx_strand_id
1 'polypeptide(L)'
;MELEAEFTTEPFRGEGEPPRHAVEARKAAEHAGLSVDFGPLGTTTRGDADALLDALPAIARAALAAGATRLTLQLSTPAASREPAAQPPTTLGRLITDVERELGARLADLDRPGKQHAVRLLEERGAFAMRKAAPTVAEALGVTRFTVYNYLNREP
;
A
#
# COMPACT_ATOMS: atom_id res chain seq x y z
N MET A 1 -17.70 -8.06 13.03
CA MET A 1 -16.82 -7.05 12.35
C MET A 1 -16.43 -7.67 11.03
N GLU A 2 -16.25 -6.93 9.94
CA GLU A 2 -15.79 -7.58 8.70
C GLU A 2 -14.27 -7.74 8.69
N LEU A 3 -13.79 -8.90 8.23
CA LEU A 3 -12.38 -9.19 7.99
C LEU A 3 -12.17 -9.62 6.54
N GLU A 4 -10.93 -9.41 6.07
CA GLU A 4 -10.42 -9.91 4.82
C GLU A 4 -9.20 -10.78 5.09
N ALA A 5 -9.14 -11.95 4.43
CA ALA A 5 -7.97 -12.80 4.39
C ALA A 5 -7.50 -12.98 2.96
N GLU A 6 -6.23 -12.70 2.71
CA GLU A 6 -5.55 -13.05 1.46
C GLU A 6 -4.59 -14.19 1.74
N PHE A 7 -4.66 -15.27 0.95
CA PHE A 7 -3.75 -16.39 1.10
C PHE A 7 -3.27 -16.95 -0.23
N THR A 8 -2.05 -17.48 -0.19
CA THR A 8 -1.41 -18.18 -1.30
C THR A 8 -0.98 -19.56 -0.85
N THR A 9 -0.97 -20.50 -1.78
CA THR A 9 -0.53 -21.88 -1.54
C THR A 9 0.49 -22.28 -2.60
N GLU A 10 1.57 -22.93 -2.17
CA GLU A 10 2.66 -23.39 -3.02
C GLU A 10 2.75 -24.92 -2.99
N PRO A 11 3.27 -25.58 -4.06
CA PRO A 11 3.98 -24.99 -5.20
C PRO A 11 3.07 -24.46 -6.30
N PHE A 12 3.36 -23.25 -6.79
CA PHE A 12 2.73 -22.72 -8.00
C PHE A 12 3.53 -23.14 -9.24
N ARG A 13 2.86 -23.74 -10.22
CA ARG A 13 3.47 -24.11 -11.51
C ARG A 13 2.89 -23.27 -12.64
N GLY A 14 3.25 -21.99 -12.66
CA GLY A 14 3.09 -21.10 -13.82
C GLY A 14 1.70 -21.09 -14.47
N GLU A 15 1.67 -20.91 -15.79
CA GLU A 15 0.45 -20.88 -16.59
C GLU A 15 -0.23 -22.26 -16.64
N GLY A 16 -1.55 -22.31 -16.41
CA GLY A 16 -2.33 -23.54 -16.49
C GLY A 16 -3.53 -23.56 -15.54
N GLU A 17 -4.07 -24.77 -15.33
CA GLU A 17 -5.14 -24.98 -14.35
C GLU A 17 -4.64 -24.74 -12.92
N PRO A 18 -5.47 -24.15 -12.04
CA PRO A 18 -5.10 -23.93 -10.66
C PRO A 18 -4.75 -25.25 -9.96
N PRO A 19 -3.68 -25.29 -9.15
CA PRO A 19 -3.28 -26.51 -8.47
C PRO A 19 -4.37 -26.95 -7.48
N ARG A 20 -4.50 -28.27 -7.30
CA ARG A 20 -5.52 -28.88 -6.43
C ARG A 20 -5.54 -28.24 -5.03
N HIS A 21 -4.38 -27.94 -4.46
CA HIS A 21 -4.31 -27.32 -3.12
C HIS A 21 -4.92 -25.93 -3.04
N ALA A 22 -4.81 -25.12 -4.10
CA ALA A 22 -5.44 -23.81 -4.16
C ALA A 22 -6.97 -23.95 -4.31
N VAL A 23 -7.41 -24.91 -5.13
CA VAL A 23 -8.84 -25.21 -5.34
C VAL A 23 -9.50 -25.72 -4.06
N GLU A 24 -8.88 -26.65 -3.33
CA GLU A 24 -9.45 -27.20 -2.09
C GLU A 24 -9.47 -26.17 -0.95
N ALA A 25 -8.44 -25.31 -0.86
CA ALA A 25 -8.45 -24.18 0.07
C ALA A 25 -9.58 -23.18 -0.24
N ARG A 26 -9.80 -22.87 -1.53
CA ARG A 26 -10.91 -22.02 -1.99
C ARG A 26 -12.26 -22.62 -1.61
N LYS A 27 -12.47 -23.91 -1.89
CA LYS A 27 -13.70 -24.62 -1.52
C LYS A 27 -13.94 -24.57 -0.02
N ALA A 28 -12.91 -24.76 0.81
CA ALA A 28 -13.07 -24.70 2.26
C ALA A 28 -13.58 -23.33 2.73
N ALA A 29 -13.12 -22.24 2.12
CA ALA A 29 -13.63 -20.90 2.38
C ALA A 29 -15.08 -20.71 1.89
N GLU A 30 -15.42 -21.19 0.69
CA GLU A 30 -16.79 -21.14 0.16
C GLU A 30 -17.78 -21.91 1.06
N HIS A 31 -17.41 -23.09 1.57
CA HIS A 31 -18.25 -23.87 2.48
C HIS A 31 -18.48 -23.19 3.83
N ALA A 32 -17.57 -22.31 4.25
CA ALA A 32 -17.73 -21.50 5.45
C ALA A 32 -18.65 -20.27 5.22
N GLY A 33 -19.20 -20.10 4.01
CA GLY A 33 -20.08 -18.98 3.68
C GLY A 33 -19.34 -17.66 3.45
N LEU A 34 -18.02 -17.69 3.26
CA LEU A 34 -17.22 -16.51 2.98
C LEU A 34 -17.36 -16.11 1.51
N SER A 35 -17.32 -14.81 1.24
CA SER A 35 -17.13 -14.31 -0.13
C SER A 35 -15.71 -14.64 -0.56
N VAL A 36 -15.53 -15.17 -1.77
CA VAL A 36 -14.22 -15.59 -2.27
C VAL A 36 -13.96 -14.98 -3.65
N ASP A 37 -12.77 -14.39 -3.79
CA ASP A 37 -12.20 -13.96 -5.07
C ASP A 37 -10.92 -14.78 -5.32
N PHE A 38 -10.89 -15.51 -6.44
CA PHE A 38 -9.83 -16.44 -6.77
C PHE A 38 -9.03 -15.92 -7.97
N GLY A 39 -7.88 -15.31 -7.68
CA GLY A 39 -7.05 -14.63 -8.66
C GLY A 39 -5.72 -15.33 -8.96
N PRO A 40 -4.96 -14.82 -9.94
CA PRO A 40 -3.66 -15.38 -10.33
C PRO A 40 -2.57 -15.24 -9.25
N LEU A 41 -2.75 -14.31 -8.30
CA LEU A 41 -1.78 -14.01 -7.24
C LEU A 41 -2.15 -14.61 -5.88
N GLY A 42 -3.34 -15.21 -5.74
CA GLY A 42 -3.83 -15.71 -4.46
C GLY A 42 -5.35 -15.79 -4.40
N THR A 43 -5.84 -16.22 -3.24
CA THR A 43 -7.27 -16.25 -2.92
C THR A 43 -7.56 -15.19 -1.88
N THR A 44 -8.50 -14.31 -2.16
CA THR A 44 -9.01 -13.34 -1.19
C THR A 44 -10.35 -13.81 -0.68
N THR A 45 -10.57 -13.77 0.63
CA THR A 45 -11.83 -14.16 1.26
C THR A 45 -12.28 -13.08 2.24
N ARG A 46 -13.58 -12.79 2.27
CA ARG A 46 -14.17 -11.73 3.09
C ARG A 46 -15.42 -12.24 3.80
N GLY A 47 -15.65 -11.77 5.02
CA GLY A 47 -16.83 -12.12 5.78
C GLY A 47 -16.81 -11.57 7.19
N ASP A 48 -17.79 -11.99 7.99
CA ASP A 48 -17.77 -11.70 9.42
C ASP A 48 -16.52 -12.30 10.08
N ALA A 49 -15.97 -11.57 11.05
CA ALA A 49 -14.70 -11.86 11.71
C ALA A 49 -14.70 -13.25 12.34
N ASP A 50 -15.75 -13.61 13.06
CA ASP A 50 -15.82 -14.90 13.76
C ASP A 50 -15.90 -16.03 12.74
N ALA A 51 -16.77 -15.88 11.73
CA ALA A 51 -16.90 -16.85 10.64
C ALA A 51 -15.58 -17.05 9.86
N LEU A 52 -14.86 -15.96 9.59
CA LEU A 52 -13.59 -16.03 8.87
C LEU A 52 -12.50 -16.67 9.73
N LEU A 53 -12.35 -16.25 10.99
CA LEU A 53 -11.35 -16.81 11.92
C LEU A 53 -11.58 -18.30 12.18
N ASP A 54 -12.84 -18.72 12.34
CA ASP A 54 -13.23 -20.12 12.51
C ASP A 54 -12.92 -20.96 11.26
N ALA A 55 -12.96 -20.36 10.07
CA ALA A 55 -12.68 -21.04 8.80
C ALA A 55 -11.17 -21.24 8.53
N LEU A 56 -10.29 -20.41 9.10
CA LEU A 56 -8.85 -20.44 8.80
C LEU A 56 -8.19 -21.81 9.00
N PRO A 57 -8.46 -22.56 10.10
CA PRO A 57 -7.88 -23.89 10.27
C PRO A 57 -8.33 -24.88 9.19
N ALA A 58 -9.59 -24.79 8.74
CA ALA A 58 -10.13 -25.67 7.71
C ALA A 58 -9.50 -25.37 6.34
N ILE A 59 -9.35 -24.08 6.00
CA ILE A 59 -8.66 -23.63 4.78
C ILE A 59 -7.21 -24.13 4.76
N ALA A 60 -6.49 -23.94 5.87
CA ALA A 60 -5.10 -24.37 5.96
C ALA A 60 -4.94 -25.89 5.86
N ARG A 61 -5.81 -26.65 6.54
CA ARG A 61 -5.82 -28.12 6.46
C ARG A 61 -6.15 -28.61 5.05
N ALA A 62 -7.14 -28.02 4.39
CA ALA A 62 -7.53 -28.38 3.03
C ALA A 62 -6.38 -28.17 2.04
N ALA A 63 -5.69 -27.03 2.12
CA ALA A 63 -4.50 -26.73 1.31
C ALA A 63 -3.40 -27.79 1.51
N LEU A 64 -2.98 -28.00 2.76
CA LEU A 64 -1.87 -28.89 3.09
C LEU A 64 -2.19 -30.36 2.74
N ALA A 65 -3.40 -30.83 3.06
CA ALA A 65 -3.84 -32.18 2.72
C ALA A 65 -3.95 -32.42 1.20
N ALA A 66 -4.22 -31.36 0.44
CA ALA A 66 -4.27 -31.40 -1.01
C ALA A 66 -2.89 -31.22 -1.70
N GLY A 67 -1.81 -31.14 -0.92
CA GLY A 67 -0.44 -31.14 -1.42
C GLY A 67 0.26 -29.78 -1.42
N ALA A 68 -0.30 -28.77 -0.76
CA ALA A 68 0.46 -27.55 -0.50
C ALA A 68 1.64 -27.87 0.43
N THR A 69 2.84 -27.42 0.07
CA THR A 69 4.01 -27.47 0.95
C THR A 69 4.16 -26.21 1.78
N ARG A 70 3.48 -25.13 1.39
CA ARG A 70 3.48 -23.85 2.08
C ARG A 70 2.16 -23.12 1.85
N LEU A 71 1.68 -22.45 2.90
CA LEU A 71 0.57 -21.50 2.85
C LEU A 71 1.04 -20.20 3.49
N THR A 72 0.84 -19.08 2.80
CA THR A 72 1.06 -17.73 3.35
C THR A 72 -0.30 -17.07 3.48
N LEU A 73 -0.54 -16.36 4.58
CA LEU A 73 -1.82 -15.73 4.88
C LEU A 73 -1.61 -14.35 5.49
N GLN A 74 -2.40 -13.39 5.02
CA GLN A 74 -2.53 -12.04 5.56
C GLN A 74 -3.98 -11.82 5.99
N LEU A 75 -4.16 -11.24 7.18
CA LEU A 75 -5.45 -10.79 7.69
C LEU A 75 -5.47 -9.27 7.78
N SER A 76 -6.54 -8.67 7.32
CA SER A 76 -6.76 -7.22 7.34
C SER A 76 -8.18 -6.90 7.77
N THR A 77 -8.35 -5.72 8.35
CA THR A 77 -9.67 -5.09 8.47
C THR A 77 -9.89 -4.23 7.23
N PRO A 78 -11.14 -3.93 6.85
CA PRO A 78 -11.45 -3.00 5.75
C PRO A 78 -10.80 -1.62 5.90
N ALA A 79 -10.45 -1.21 7.12
CA ALA A 79 -9.73 0.04 7.38
C ALA A 79 -8.26 -0.02 6.93
N ALA A 80 -7.60 -1.18 7.09
CA ALA A 80 -6.23 -1.39 6.63
C ALA A 80 -6.13 -1.44 5.10
N SER A 81 -7.16 -1.94 4.42
CA SER A 81 -7.23 -1.98 2.94
C SER A 81 -7.30 -0.58 2.30
N ARG A 82 -7.59 0.47 3.08
CA ARG A 82 -7.64 1.87 2.62
C ARG A 82 -6.35 2.65 2.83
N GLU A 83 -5.37 2.11 3.54
CA GLU A 83 -4.04 2.71 3.59
C GLU A 83 -3.24 2.21 2.38
N PRO A 84 -2.94 3.06 1.36
CA PRO A 84 -1.92 2.68 0.40
C PRO A 84 -0.66 2.38 1.20
N ALA A 85 -0.15 1.15 1.09
CA ALA A 85 1.03 0.69 1.80
C ALA A 85 2.06 1.82 1.84
N ALA A 86 2.25 2.41 3.03
CA ALA A 86 3.14 3.55 3.19
C ALA A 86 4.53 3.06 2.77
N GLN A 87 4.92 3.42 1.55
CA GLN A 87 6.27 3.15 1.07
C GLN A 87 7.22 3.79 2.10
N PRO A 88 8.29 3.09 2.50
CA PRO A 88 9.26 3.67 3.44
C PRO A 88 9.66 5.05 2.92
N PRO A 89 9.76 6.07 3.81
CA PRO A 89 9.89 7.45 3.39
C PRO A 89 11.10 7.59 2.48
N THR A 90 10.85 8.01 1.25
CA THR A 90 11.90 8.27 0.27
C THR A 90 12.86 9.32 0.82
N THR A 91 14.09 9.40 0.29
CA THR A 91 15.01 10.48 0.69
C THR A 91 14.37 11.86 0.50
N LEU A 92 13.58 12.05 -0.56
CA LEU A 92 12.78 13.26 -0.77
C LEU A 92 11.73 13.47 0.33
N GLY A 93 11.02 12.42 0.74
CA GLY A 93 10.06 12.48 1.85
C GLY A 93 10.70 12.89 3.17
N ARG A 94 11.94 12.43 3.44
CA ARG A 94 12.72 12.88 4.60
C ARG A 94 13.10 14.36 4.50
N LEU A 95 13.57 14.83 3.34
CA LEU A 95 13.88 16.25 3.12
C LEU A 95 12.65 17.15 3.32
N ILE A 96 11.48 16.73 2.82
CA ILE A 96 10.22 17.45 3.05
C ILE A 96 9.91 17.54 4.54
N THR A 97 10.00 16.41 5.24
CA THR A 97 9.75 16.35 6.69
C THR A 97 10.71 17.26 7.47
N ASP A 98 11.98 17.31 7.08
CA ASP A 98 12.99 18.15 7.72
C ASP A 98 12.72 19.65 7.47
N VAL A 99 12.27 20.02 6.27
CA VAL A 99 11.85 21.40 5.96
C VAL A 99 10.59 21.78 6.74
N GLU A 100 9.59 20.90 6.85
CA GLU A 100 8.39 21.16 7.66
C GLU A 100 8.72 21.40 9.14
N ARG A 101 9.66 20.63 9.70
CA ARG A 101 10.13 20.84 11.08
C ARG A 101 10.82 22.19 11.26
N GLU A 102 11.63 22.60 10.29
CA GLU A 102 12.32 23.88 10.32
C GLU A 102 11.35 25.06 10.20
N LEU A 103 10.32 24.93 9.37
CA LEU A 103 9.29 25.97 9.19
C LEU A 103 8.20 25.93 10.27
N GLY A 104 8.16 24.88 11.09
CA GLY A 104 7.19 24.71 12.17
C GLY A 104 5.75 24.43 11.71
N ALA A 105 5.54 24.12 10.42
CA ALA A 105 4.24 23.88 9.83
C ALA A 105 4.33 22.92 8.63
N ARG A 106 3.21 22.28 8.28
CA ARG A 106 3.16 21.45 7.07
C ARG A 106 3.26 22.31 5.83
N LEU A 107 3.88 21.79 4.77
CA LEU A 107 4.05 22.50 3.51
C LEU A 107 2.72 22.97 2.90
N ALA A 108 1.66 22.17 3.07
CA ALA A 108 0.32 22.50 2.58
C ALA A 108 -0.31 23.72 3.28
N ASP A 109 0.01 23.91 4.56
CA ASP A 109 -0.58 24.92 5.45
C ASP A 109 0.15 26.28 5.38
N LEU A 110 1.31 26.33 4.70
CA LEU A 110 2.08 27.55 4.52
C LEU A 110 1.34 28.57 3.65
N ASP A 111 1.57 29.85 3.94
CA ASP A 111 1.18 30.92 3.03
C ASP A 111 2.10 30.94 1.79
N ARG A 112 1.81 31.81 0.83
CA ARG A 112 2.56 31.85 -0.44
C ARG A 112 4.07 32.13 -0.23
N PRO A 113 4.49 33.14 0.57
CA PRO A 113 5.89 33.33 0.92
C PRO A 113 6.53 32.12 1.59
N GLY A 114 5.82 31.46 2.52
CA GLY A 114 6.28 30.24 3.18
C GLY A 114 6.49 29.10 2.19
N LYS A 115 5.55 28.88 1.27
CA LYS A 115 5.68 27.89 0.19
C LYS A 115 6.88 28.18 -0.72
N GLN A 116 7.15 29.44 -1.04
CA GLN A 116 8.33 29.85 -1.80
C GLN A 116 9.63 29.63 -1.03
N HIS A 117 9.63 29.85 0.29
CA HIS A 117 10.78 29.58 1.14
C HIS A 117 11.05 28.07 1.25
N ALA A 118 10.01 27.26 1.43
CA ALA A 118 10.10 25.80 1.45
C ALA A 118 10.70 25.23 0.16
N VAL A 119 10.26 25.72 -1.01
CA VAL A 119 10.82 25.28 -2.31
C VAL A 119 12.31 25.61 -2.42
N ARG A 120 12.74 26.79 -1.97
CA ARG A 120 14.17 27.17 -1.95
C ARG A 120 15.00 26.26 -1.05
N LEU A 121 14.54 26.01 0.18
CA LEU A 121 15.23 25.07 1.10
C LEU A 121 15.34 23.66 0.52
N LEU A 122 14.29 23.18 -0.14
CA LEU A 122 14.31 21.89 -0.82
C LEU A 122 15.30 21.87 -1.99
N GLU A 123 15.37 22.95 -2.78
CA GLU A 123 16.34 23.10 -3.86
C GLU A 123 17.79 23.12 -3.37
N GLU A 124 18.08 23.90 -2.33
CA GLU A 124 19.40 23.96 -1.68
C GLU A 124 19.85 22.58 -1.16
N ARG A 125 18.91 21.74 -0.73
CA ARG A 125 19.15 20.36 -0.28
C ARG A 125 19.20 19.33 -1.42
N GLY A 126 19.14 19.78 -2.67
CA GLY A 126 19.21 18.93 -3.85
C GLY A 126 17.97 18.09 -4.11
N ALA A 127 16.81 18.45 -3.52
CA ALA A 127 15.57 17.71 -3.69
C ALA A 127 15.17 17.58 -5.17
N PHE A 128 15.34 18.64 -5.97
CA PHE A 128 14.92 18.68 -7.37
C PHE A 128 15.84 17.93 -8.34
N ALA A 129 17.02 17.47 -7.89
CA ALA A 129 17.84 16.52 -8.64
C ALA A 129 17.27 15.08 -8.58
N MET A 130 16.32 14.81 -7.66
CA MET A 130 15.74 13.48 -7.48
C MET A 130 14.62 13.19 -8.48
N ARG A 131 14.50 11.90 -8.86
CA ARG A 131 13.42 11.44 -9.73
C ARG A 131 12.05 11.72 -9.09
N LYS A 132 11.12 12.28 -9.87
CA LYS A 132 9.76 12.66 -9.45
C LYS A 132 9.69 13.75 -8.35
N ALA A 133 10.75 14.54 -8.16
CA ALA A 133 10.73 15.59 -7.13
C ALA A 133 9.62 16.63 -7.30
N ALA A 134 9.51 17.23 -8.49
CA ALA A 134 8.51 18.26 -8.77
C ALA A 134 7.05 17.81 -8.52
N PRO A 135 6.57 16.64 -9.01
CA PRO A 135 5.22 16.17 -8.68
C PRO A 135 5.03 15.90 -7.18
N THR A 136 5.99 15.29 -6.50
CA THR A 136 5.87 14.99 -5.05
C THR A 136 5.85 16.26 -4.21
N VAL A 137 6.72 17.23 -4.50
CA VAL A 137 6.75 18.51 -3.77
C VAL A 137 5.49 19.33 -4.05
N ALA A 138 4.97 19.32 -5.28
CA ALA A 138 3.72 19.98 -5.62
C ALA A 138 2.54 19.42 -4.81
N GLU A 139 2.45 18.10 -4.67
CA GLU A 139 1.48 17.42 -3.84
C GLU A 139 1.61 17.82 -2.36
N ALA A 140 2.82 17.79 -1.80
CA ALA A 140 3.08 18.17 -0.41
C ALA A 140 2.71 19.64 -0.12
N LEU A 141 2.92 20.55 -1.07
CA LEU A 141 2.55 21.96 -0.96
C LEU A 141 1.07 22.24 -1.26
N GLY A 142 0.33 21.26 -1.79
CA GLY A 142 -1.04 21.46 -2.28
C GLY A 142 -1.13 22.44 -3.45
N VAL A 143 -0.15 22.41 -4.37
CA VAL A 143 -0.09 23.29 -5.55
C VAL A 143 0.17 22.50 -6.83
N THR A 144 0.17 23.17 -7.99
CA THR A 144 0.49 22.51 -9.26
C THR A 144 2.01 22.39 -9.47
N ARG A 145 2.45 21.43 -10.29
CA ARG A 145 3.86 21.34 -10.75
C ARG A 145 4.33 22.65 -11.39
N PHE A 146 3.46 23.29 -12.17
CA PHE A 146 3.74 24.59 -12.77
C PHE A 146 4.05 25.65 -11.71
N THR A 147 3.30 25.67 -10.60
CA THR A 147 3.57 26.56 -9.46
C THR A 147 4.93 26.30 -8.82
N VAL A 148 5.32 25.03 -8.66
CA VAL A 148 6.66 24.67 -8.14
C VAL A 148 7.77 25.18 -9.07
N TYR A 149 7.66 24.95 -10.38
CA TYR A 149 8.63 25.50 -11.34
C TYR A 149 8.68 27.03 -11.32
N ASN A 150 7.54 27.70 -11.13
CA ASN A 150 7.50 29.15 -10.96
C ASN A 150 8.18 29.64 -9.69
N TYR A 151 8.23 28.83 -8.63
CA TYR A 151 8.96 29.19 -7.40
C TYR A 151 10.47 29.00 -7.57
N LEU A 152 10.90 27.96 -8.30
CA LEU A 152 12.31 27.73 -8.64
C LEU A 152 12.89 28.84 -9.53
N ASN A 153 12.09 29.34 -10.49
CA ASN A 153 12.55 30.35 -11.45
C ASN A 153 12.46 31.79 -10.95
N ARG A 154 12.15 32.02 -9.66
CA ARG A 154 12.12 33.35 -9.06
C ARG A 154 13.42 33.57 -8.29
N GLU A 155 14.34 34.32 -8.88
CA GLU A 155 15.48 34.88 -8.14
C GLU A 155 14.99 35.80 -6.99
N PRO A 156 15.74 35.88 -5.88
CA PRO A 156 15.39 36.70 -4.72
C PRO A 156 15.30 38.20 -5.02
#